data_AF-A0A821YUE3-F1
#
_entry.id   AF-A0A821YUE3-F1
#
_cell.length_a   1.000
_cell.length_b   1.000
_cell.length_c   1.000
_cell.angle_alpha   90.00
_cell.angle_beta   90.00
_cell.angle_gamma   90.00
#
_symmetry.space_group_name_H-M   'P 1'
#
loop_
_entity.id
_entity.type
_entity.pdbx_description
1 polymer ?
#
loop_
_entity_poly.entity_id
_entity_poly.type
_entity_poly.pdbx_seq_one_letter_code
_entity_poly.pdbx_strand_id
1 'polypeptide(L)'
;MIVEELYELIGGDLAMEDIFNPAKRDARAHIINAFSMCNADGTRPRSIDYHSFRGLFTPEFYPRRFALKDSLYEQRLDILGLLLQHVLHRYQTCMPPVKYCEFSIGVGDLSSAHIFDILRSFSPPHDANCTNTETAFHQIMKHFPWFTSESRNKVTYRFLAGFNRQFVTLDKDTIDVENAEPYEQKKAIQLLAEAPQLAVHHMLNEIIRSRDNDDSMLFSILTNKLTKLEKTADDIPQFYDWVVGLDLCGDELGFPYCPFVAKKFLEHVRQRRRSNPNYGLRIHGGENVAAVNSTLPGYHLFVSHMYIVLLGIEYLKQELGYGIRVGHGIAFNIIFDCKGDTESSSRKSSILMAEMKELLRKILQNVALEVNITSNFYLLGESVRRGRTEGQTHSLECFFKLPRVPVVLSTDNDGIWPIDQCQSKHFGHHSLAAEYCRAIYSGKRTENITTSTIETNERFRNPMVVLHPKL
;
A
#
# COMPACT_ATOMS: atom_id res chain seq x y z
N MET A 1 15.60 -21.79 12.00
CA MET A 1 14.73 -21.00 12.88
C MET A 1 13.37 -20.75 12.24
N ILE A 2 12.91 -19.52 11.94
CA ILE A 2 11.50 -19.15 11.63
C ILE A 2 10.75 -20.13 10.71
N VAL A 3 11.42 -20.76 9.73
CA VAL A 3 10.81 -21.78 8.84
C VAL A 3 11.60 -23.09 8.74
N GLU A 4 12.34 -23.45 9.78
CA GLU A 4 12.39 -24.85 10.26
C GLU A 4 11.27 -25.08 11.29
N GLU A 5 10.98 -24.06 12.10
CA GLU A 5 9.86 -24.03 13.03
C GLU A 5 8.50 -24.18 12.30
N LEU A 6 8.27 -23.54 11.14
CA LEU A 6 6.93 -23.44 10.51
C LEU A 6 6.26 -24.72 9.97
N TYR A 7 6.94 -25.89 9.95
CA TYR A 7 6.50 -27.00 10.81
C TYR A 7 7.63 -28.03 11.07
N GLU A 8 8.15 -28.18 12.30
CA GLU A 8 7.68 -28.98 13.47
C GLU A 8 6.31 -28.61 14.09
N LEU A 9 5.81 -27.44 13.72
CA LEU A 9 4.52 -26.76 13.99
C LEU A 9 2.99 -27.17 13.45
N ILE A 10 2.01 -28.43 11.73
CA ILE A 10 0.74 -29.05 11.18
C ILE A 10 0.53 -30.48 11.73
N GLY A 11 1.61 -31.26 11.94
CA GLY A 11 1.54 -32.46 12.78
C GLY A 11 2.82 -33.24 13.11
N GLY A 12 3.92 -32.63 13.58
CA GLY A 12 4.96 -33.37 14.35
C GLY A 12 6.43 -33.31 13.88
N ASP A 13 7.26 -34.05 14.61
CA ASP A 13 8.72 -34.21 14.42
C ASP A 13 9.10 -34.65 13.01
N LEU A 14 10.13 -34.01 12.44
CA LEU A 14 10.73 -34.43 11.17
C LEU A 14 11.97 -35.29 11.44
N ALA A 15 11.89 -36.58 11.10
CA ALA A 15 13.07 -37.41 10.96
C ALA A 15 13.97 -36.89 9.83
N MET A 16 15.28 -37.16 9.90
CA MET A 16 16.26 -36.79 8.85
C MET A 16 15.85 -37.23 7.43
N GLU A 17 15.03 -38.27 7.31
CA GLU A 17 14.49 -38.79 6.04
C GLU A 17 13.58 -37.78 5.33
N ASP A 18 12.84 -36.93 6.06
CA ASP A 18 11.92 -35.95 5.48
C ASP A 18 12.62 -34.77 4.79
N ILE A 19 13.90 -34.54 5.07
CA ILE A 19 14.73 -33.54 4.37
C ILE A 19 14.85 -33.90 2.87
N PHE A 20 14.72 -35.18 2.53
CA PHE A 20 14.79 -35.68 1.16
C PHE A 20 13.42 -35.70 0.44
N ASN A 21 12.33 -35.35 1.11
CA ASN A 21 10.99 -35.28 0.50
C ASN A 21 10.80 -33.94 -0.25
N PRO A 22 10.71 -33.94 -1.60
CA PRO A 22 10.64 -32.69 -2.36
C PRO A 22 9.39 -31.88 -2.04
N ALA A 23 8.23 -32.52 -1.83
CA ALA A 23 6.98 -31.83 -1.55
C ALA A 23 7.01 -31.13 -0.18
N LYS A 24 7.62 -31.73 0.85
CA LYS A 24 7.82 -31.07 2.15
C LYS A 24 8.77 -29.87 2.04
N ARG A 25 9.88 -30.01 1.32
CA ARG A 25 10.83 -28.92 1.06
C ARG A 25 10.17 -27.76 0.30
N ASP A 26 9.41 -28.06 -0.74
CA ASP A 26 8.82 -27.05 -1.60
C ASP A 26 7.65 -26.34 -0.88
N ALA A 27 6.83 -27.06 -0.10
CA ALA A 27 5.84 -26.46 0.79
C ALA A 27 6.49 -25.53 1.85
N ARG A 28 7.57 -25.98 2.49
CA ARG A 28 8.40 -25.16 3.41
C ARG A 28 8.88 -23.88 2.71
N ALA A 29 9.40 -23.99 1.48
CA ALA A 29 9.82 -22.85 0.67
C ALA A 29 8.67 -21.89 0.33
N HIS A 30 7.47 -22.40 0.09
CA HIS A 30 6.29 -21.57 -0.19
C HIS A 30 5.85 -20.80 1.06
N ILE A 31 5.95 -21.40 2.24
CA ILE A 31 5.70 -20.75 3.53
C ILE A 31 6.78 -19.69 3.83
N ILE A 32 8.08 -19.94 3.57
CA ILE A 32 9.14 -18.89 3.68
C ILE A 32 8.75 -17.65 2.88
N ASN A 33 8.33 -17.85 1.64
CA ASN A 33 7.92 -16.80 0.71
C ASN A 33 6.60 -16.08 1.09
N ALA A 34 5.91 -16.50 2.17
CA ALA A 34 4.85 -15.72 2.78
C ALA A 34 5.38 -14.71 3.83
N PHE A 35 6.51 -14.99 4.46
CA PHE A 35 7.10 -14.13 5.50
C PHE A 35 8.13 -13.15 4.94
N SER A 36 8.99 -13.57 4.01
CA SER A 36 10.00 -12.74 3.34
C SER A 36 10.17 -13.10 1.87
N MET A 37 10.56 -12.12 1.03
CA MET A 37 10.93 -12.39 -0.36
C MET A 37 12.17 -13.28 -0.42
N CYS A 38 12.00 -14.48 -0.96
CA CYS A 38 13.01 -15.53 -1.06
C CYS A 38 13.08 -16.12 -2.48
N ASN A 39 14.07 -16.96 -2.73
CA ASN A 39 14.10 -17.79 -3.92
C ASN A 39 12.98 -18.84 -3.89
N ALA A 40 12.71 -19.50 -5.01
CA ALA A 40 11.66 -20.52 -5.13
C ALA A 40 11.84 -21.73 -4.18
N ASP A 41 13.07 -21.99 -3.74
CA ASP A 41 13.48 -23.01 -2.77
C ASP A 41 13.51 -22.50 -1.30
N GLY A 42 13.12 -21.24 -1.08
CA GLY A 42 13.13 -20.59 0.24
C GLY A 42 14.51 -20.06 0.68
N THR A 43 15.56 -20.18 -0.14
CA THR A 43 16.86 -19.57 0.18
C THR A 43 16.81 -18.04 0.07
N ARG A 44 17.73 -17.34 0.73
CA ARG A 44 17.78 -15.86 0.68
C ARG A 44 18.16 -15.40 -0.75
N PRO A 45 17.44 -14.45 -1.37
CA PRO A 45 17.76 -14.03 -2.73
C PRO A 45 18.99 -13.13 -2.75
N ARG A 46 19.81 -13.28 -3.78
CA ARG A 46 20.98 -12.47 -4.09
C ARG A 46 20.54 -11.19 -4.82
N SER A 47 21.42 -10.19 -4.90
CA SER A 47 21.15 -8.94 -5.61
C SER A 47 20.58 -9.14 -7.02
N ILE A 48 21.13 -10.10 -7.78
CA ILE A 48 20.71 -10.43 -9.15
C ILE A 48 19.34 -11.13 -9.22
N ASP A 49 18.94 -11.89 -8.21
CA ASP A 49 17.65 -12.61 -8.19
C ASP A 49 16.48 -11.61 -8.12
N TYR A 50 16.71 -10.42 -7.56
CA TYR A 50 15.77 -9.30 -7.62
C TYR A 50 15.67 -8.60 -8.98
N HIS A 51 16.43 -8.97 -10.02
CA HIS A 51 16.32 -8.34 -11.35
C HIS A 51 15.15 -8.91 -12.17
N SER A 52 14.93 -10.23 -12.09
CA SER A 52 13.77 -10.92 -12.70
C SER A 52 12.42 -10.48 -12.14
N PHE A 53 12.43 -9.66 -11.09
CA PHE A 53 11.28 -9.17 -10.36
C PHE A 53 10.94 -7.69 -10.64
N ARG A 54 11.82 -6.89 -11.28
CA ARG A 54 11.60 -5.44 -11.42
C ARG A 54 10.49 -5.09 -12.41
N GLY A 55 9.51 -4.29 -11.98
CA GLY A 55 8.44 -3.76 -12.84
C GLY A 55 7.41 -4.81 -13.29
N LEU A 56 7.32 -5.95 -12.62
CA LEU A 56 6.40 -7.04 -12.91
C LEU A 56 5.51 -7.30 -11.69
N PHE A 57 4.21 -7.00 -11.74
CA PHE A 57 3.27 -7.30 -10.65
C PHE A 57 2.56 -8.65 -10.87
N THR A 58 3.33 -9.74 -11.03
CA THR A 58 2.80 -11.09 -11.31
C THR A 58 2.59 -11.93 -10.04
N PRO A 59 1.81 -13.02 -10.07
CA PRO A 59 1.63 -13.90 -8.91
C PRO A 59 2.91 -14.57 -8.38
N GLU A 60 3.96 -14.69 -9.21
CA GLU A 60 5.28 -15.20 -8.83
C GLU A 60 6.17 -14.13 -8.19
N PHE A 61 5.89 -12.86 -8.48
CA PHE A 61 6.57 -11.70 -7.90
C PHE A 61 5.93 -11.25 -6.59
N TYR A 62 4.59 -11.21 -6.57
CA TYR A 62 3.85 -11.07 -5.33
C TYR A 62 4.36 -12.14 -4.36
N PRO A 63 4.72 -11.77 -3.12
CA PRO A 63 5.09 -12.73 -2.10
C PRO A 63 4.01 -13.80 -2.03
N ARG A 64 4.40 -15.07 -1.87
CA ARG A 64 3.45 -16.20 -1.88
C ARG A 64 2.35 -16.07 -0.82
N ARG A 65 2.51 -15.14 0.13
CA ARG A 65 1.43 -14.55 0.94
C ARG A 65 0.12 -14.30 0.17
N PHE A 66 0.18 -13.69 -1.02
CA PHE A 66 -1.01 -13.38 -1.80
C PHE A 66 -1.54 -14.61 -2.54
N ALA A 67 -0.67 -15.38 -3.23
CA ALA A 67 -1.06 -16.61 -3.92
C ALA A 67 -1.60 -17.71 -2.97
N LEU A 68 -1.16 -17.71 -1.71
CA LEU A 68 -1.66 -18.61 -0.66
C LEU A 68 -2.88 -18.03 0.09
N LYS A 69 -3.28 -16.77 -0.10
CA LYS A 69 -4.31 -16.12 0.74
C LYS A 69 -5.59 -16.94 0.81
N ASP A 70 -6.22 -17.17 -0.34
CA ASP A 70 -7.56 -17.77 -0.40
C ASP A 70 -7.47 -19.30 -0.25
N SER A 71 -6.33 -19.90 -0.64
CA SER A 71 -6.07 -21.33 -0.49
C SER A 71 -5.62 -21.77 0.91
N LEU A 72 -5.15 -20.85 1.75
CA LEU A 72 -4.56 -21.16 3.05
C LEU A 72 -5.13 -20.30 4.18
N TYR A 73 -5.17 -18.97 4.09
CA TYR A 73 -5.50 -18.11 5.25
C TYR A 73 -6.99 -18.09 5.58
N GLU A 74 -7.86 -18.29 4.60
CA GLU A 74 -9.30 -18.49 4.84
C GLU A 74 -9.59 -19.84 5.54
N GLN A 75 -8.67 -20.81 5.46
CA GLN A 75 -8.77 -22.13 6.09
C GLN A 75 -7.91 -22.27 7.36
N ARG A 76 -6.88 -21.42 7.52
CA ARG A 76 -5.85 -21.47 8.55
C ARG A 76 -5.57 -20.08 9.11
N LEU A 77 -6.54 -19.61 9.89
CA LEU A 77 -6.52 -18.32 10.59
C LEU A 77 -5.33 -18.18 11.56
N ASP A 78 -4.80 -19.30 12.05
CA ASP A 78 -3.57 -19.35 12.84
C ASP A 78 -2.34 -18.84 12.06
N ILE A 79 -2.27 -19.12 10.76
CA ILE A 79 -1.18 -18.65 9.89
C ILE A 79 -1.31 -17.15 9.60
N LEU A 80 -2.55 -16.63 9.48
CA LEU A 80 -2.80 -15.18 9.41
C LEU A 80 -2.33 -14.48 10.70
N GLY A 81 -2.62 -15.07 11.87
CA GLY A 81 -2.13 -14.60 13.16
C GLY A 81 -0.61 -14.56 13.25
N LEU A 82 0.07 -15.62 12.80
CA LEU A 82 1.54 -15.67 12.73
C LEU A 82 2.14 -14.59 11.81
N LEU A 83 1.53 -14.33 10.65
CA LEU A 83 1.99 -13.30 9.71
C LEU A 83 1.88 -11.89 10.31
N LEU A 84 0.76 -11.59 10.96
CA LEU A 84 0.57 -10.33 11.67
C LEU A 84 1.56 -10.20 12.83
N GLN A 85 1.69 -11.24 13.66
CA GLN A 85 2.59 -11.27 14.80
C GLN A 85 4.08 -11.14 14.40
N HIS A 86 4.49 -11.71 13.27
CA HIS A 86 5.84 -11.55 12.73
C HIS A 86 6.16 -10.08 12.42
N VAL A 87 5.24 -9.38 11.73
CA VAL A 87 5.45 -7.96 11.38
C VAL A 87 5.36 -7.05 12.61
N LEU A 88 4.42 -7.30 13.53
CA LEU A 88 4.36 -6.60 14.82
C LEU A 88 5.64 -6.80 15.65
N HIS A 89 6.23 -8.00 15.62
CA HIS A 89 7.51 -8.27 16.29
C HIS A 89 8.68 -7.51 15.66
N ARG A 90 8.75 -7.42 14.32
CA ARG A 90 9.76 -6.59 13.61
C ARG A 90 9.63 -5.11 14.00
N TYR A 91 8.41 -4.58 14.03
CA TYR A 91 8.08 -3.22 14.47
C TYR A 91 8.40 -2.96 15.96
N GLN A 92 8.24 -3.96 16.83
CA GLN A 92 8.59 -3.87 18.25
C GLN A 92 10.10 -3.91 18.52
N THR A 93 10.85 -4.63 17.69
CA THR A 93 12.28 -4.92 17.92
C THR A 93 13.23 -3.96 17.19
N CYS A 94 12.75 -3.19 16.22
CA CYS A 94 13.59 -2.17 15.59
C CYS A 94 13.95 -1.05 16.58
N MET A 95 15.05 -0.33 16.31
CA MET A 95 15.53 0.76 17.14
C MET A 95 15.53 2.08 16.36
N PRO A 96 14.72 3.09 16.74
CA PRO A 96 13.70 3.05 17.81
C PRO A 96 12.49 2.15 17.44
N PRO A 97 11.77 1.59 18.43
CA PRO A 97 10.56 0.81 18.17
C PRO A 97 9.43 1.64 17.57
N VAL A 98 8.67 1.03 16.65
CA VAL A 98 7.44 1.61 16.11
C VAL A 98 6.35 1.56 17.18
N LYS A 99 5.70 2.69 17.46
CA LYS A 99 4.60 2.77 18.44
C LYS A 99 3.22 2.56 17.83
N TYR A 100 3.06 2.89 16.54
CA TYR A 100 1.80 2.88 15.83
C TYR A 100 2.01 2.45 14.36
N CYS A 101 1.16 1.59 13.83
CA CYS A 101 1.12 1.27 12.39
C CYS A 101 -0.31 1.07 11.87
N GLU A 102 -0.48 1.28 10.57
CA GLU A 102 -1.72 1.02 9.82
C GLU A 102 -1.43 -0.09 8.79
N PHE A 103 -2.27 -1.13 8.77
CA PHE A 103 -2.21 -2.22 7.80
C PHE A 103 -3.36 -2.12 6.79
N SER A 104 -3.05 -2.17 5.50
CA SER A 104 -4.06 -2.26 4.44
C SER A 104 -4.52 -3.71 4.30
N ILE A 105 -5.76 -3.99 4.72
CA ILE A 105 -6.36 -5.33 4.72
C ILE A 105 -7.52 -5.33 3.71
N GLY A 106 -7.70 -6.41 2.95
CA GLY A 106 -8.74 -6.48 1.94
C GLY A 106 -10.14 -6.23 2.52
N VAL A 107 -10.96 -5.42 1.83
CA VAL A 107 -12.32 -5.10 2.29
C VAL A 107 -13.18 -6.35 2.51
N GLY A 108 -12.97 -7.43 1.75
CA GLY A 108 -13.62 -8.73 1.96
C GLY A 108 -13.20 -9.39 3.27
N ASP A 109 -11.91 -9.36 3.59
CA ASP A 109 -11.33 -9.93 4.81
C ASP A 109 -11.86 -9.20 6.06
N LEU A 110 -11.94 -7.86 6.01
CA LEU A 110 -12.56 -7.05 7.07
C LEU A 110 -14.09 -7.19 7.14
N SER A 111 -14.74 -7.59 6.04
CA SER A 111 -16.18 -7.92 6.03
C SER A 111 -16.46 -9.32 6.59
N SER A 112 -15.43 -10.15 6.81
CA SER A 112 -15.54 -11.48 7.43
C SER A 112 -15.27 -11.40 8.93
N ALA A 113 -16.33 -11.53 9.73
CA ALA A 113 -16.25 -11.41 11.19
C ALA A 113 -15.20 -12.35 11.84
N HIS A 114 -15.07 -13.59 11.35
CA HIS A 114 -14.11 -14.55 11.90
C HIS A 114 -12.65 -14.24 11.51
N ILE A 115 -12.41 -13.59 10.36
CA ILE A 115 -11.07 -13.09 9.99
C ILE A 115 -10.75 -11.84 10.81
N PHE A 116 -11.72 -10.93 10.96
CA PHE A 116 -11.58 -9.70 11.73
C PHE A 116 -11.28 -9.96 13.23
N ASP A 117 -11.94 -10.95 13.85
CA ASP A 117 -11.68 -11.38 15.23
C ASP A 117 -10.25 -11.88 15.45
N ILE A 118 -9.67 -12.56 14.45
CA ILE A 118 -8.28 -13.03 14.49
C ILE A 118 -7.32 -11.85 14.32
N LEU A 119 -7.58 -10.97 13.34
CA LEU A 119 -6.78 -9.77 13.08
C LEU A 119 -6.69 -8.83 14.30
N ARG A 120 -7.78 -8.68 15.08
CA ARG A 120 -7.78 -7.81 16.27
C ARG A 120 -7.28 -8.48 17.57
N SER A 121 -7.02 -9.79 17.56
CA SER A 121 -6.66 -10.55 18.77
C SER A 121 -5.24 -10.33 19.32
N PHE A 122 -4.34 -9.68 18.57
CA PHE A 122 -2.91 -9.50 18.92
C PHE A 122 -2.59 -8.16 19.61
N SER A 123 -3.59 -7.35 19.92
CA SER A 123 -3.45 -6.03 20.54
C SER A 123 -3.37 -6.10 22.08
N PRO A 124 -2.89 -5.05 22.78
CA PRO A 124 -2.98 -4.98 24.24
C PRO A 124 -4.44 -5.10 24.76
N PRO A 125 -4.64 -5.68 25.95
CA PRO A 125 -5.97 -5.87 26.55
C PRO A 125 -6.53 -4.55 27.11
N HIS A 126 -6.99 -3.66 26.23
CA HIS A 126 -7.72 -2.45 26.62
C HIS A 126 -9.23 -2.65 26.73
N ASP A 127 -9.80 -3.61 25.98
CA ASP A 127 -11.23 -3.94 25.99
C ASP A 127 -11.47 -5.31 26.63
N ALA A 128 -11.65 -5.34 27.95
CA ALA A 128 -11.91 -6.56 28.73
C ALA A 128 -13.23 -7.28 28.40
N ASN A 129 -14.07 -6.69 27.55
CA ASN A 129 -15.39 -7.23 27.18
C ASN A 129 -15.35 -8.23 26.00
N CYS A 130 -14.18 -8.54 25.42
CA CYS A 130 -14.08 -9.41 24.25
C CYS A 130 -13.53 -10.82 24.58
N THR A 131 -14.36 -11.61 25.26
CA THR A 131 -14.07 -13.01 25.65
C THR A 131 -13.67 -13.91 24.47
N ASN A 132 -14.21 -13.65 23.28
CA ASN A 132 -13.94 -14.43 22.08
C ASN A 132 -12.51 -14.24 21.55
N THR A 133 -11.98 -13.01 21.56
CA THR A 133 -10.62 -12.74 21.06
C THR A 133 -9.56 -13.33 21.98
N GLU A 134 -9.79 -13.35 23.30
CA GLU A 134 -8.86 -14.01 24.23
C GLU A 134 -8.89 -15.54 24.07
N THR A 135 -10.03 -16.12 23.71
CA THR A 135 -10.13 -17.56 23.38
C THR A 135 -9.37 -17.89 22.09
N ALA A 136 -9.58 -17.11 21.02
CA ALA A 136 -8.88 -17.28 19.74
C ALA A 136 -7.36 -17.08 19.90
N PHE A 137 -6.94 -16.04 20.64
CA PHE A 137 -5.54 -15.81 20.99
C PHE A 137 -4.95 -17.01 21.73
N HIS A 138 -5.57 -17.49 22.82
CA HIS A 138 -5.05 -18.65 23.55
C HIS A 138 -5.01 -19.94 22.72
N GLN A 139 -5.94 -20.15 21.78
CA GLN A 139 -5.90 -21.29 20.86
C GLN A 139 -4.69 -21.21 19.94
N ILE A 140 -4.41 -20.04 19.34
CA ILE A 140 -3.20 -19.82 18.52
C ILE A 140 -1.94 -19.97 19.40
N MET A 141 -1.87 -19.28 20.54
CA MET A 141 -0.69 -19.24 21.41
C MET A 141 -0.38 -20.58 22.08
N LYS A 142 -1.33 -21.52 22.17
CA LYS A 142 -1.07 -22.90 22.59
C LYS A 142 -0.02 -23.61 21.72
N HIS A 143 0.11 -23.21 20.45
CA HIS A 143 1.14 -23.70 19.53
C HIS A 143 2.46 -22.92 19.63
N PHE A 144 2.51 -21.82 20.40
CA PHE A 144 3.66 -20.91 20.51
C PHE A 144 4.04 -20.64 21.98
N PRO A 145 4.42 -21.66 22.77
CA PRO A 145 4.70 -21.53 24.20
C PRO A 145 5.89 -20.63 24.54
N TRP A 146 6.73 -20.26 23.55
CA TRP A 146 7.79 -19.26 23.68
C TRP A 146 7.27 -17.82 23.68
N PHE A 147 6.00 -17.59 23.34
CA PHE A 147 5.36 -16.28 23.39
C PHE A 147 4.59 -16.12 24.70
N THR A 148 5.07 -15.24 25.58
CA THR A 148 4.48 -15.00 26.91
C THR A 148 3.46 -13.86 26.88
N SER A 149 2.68 -13.73 27.95
CA SER A 149 1.85 -12.54 28.19
C SER A 149 2.68 -11.25 28.29
N GLU A 150 3.96 -11.35 28.68
CA GLU A 150 4.91 -10.24 28.74
C GLU A 150 5.44 -9.82 27.35
N SER A 151 5.40 -10.72 26.35
CA SER A 151 5.72 -10.39 24.96
C SER A 151 4.54 -9.84 24.14
N ARG A 152 3.37 -9.59 24.76
CA ARG A 152 2.23 -8.90 24.13
C ARG A 152 2.68 -7.59 23.46
N ASN A 153 2.16 -7.33 22.26
CA ASN A 153 2.66 -6.29 21.37
C ASN A 153 2.51 -4.89 21.96
N LYS A 154 3.62 -4.15 22.05
CA LYS A 154 3.70 -2.74 22.45
C LYS A 154 3.44 -1.78 21.27
N VAL A 155 3.32 -2.33 20.06
CA VAL A 155 2.92 -1.63 18.84
C VAL A 155 1.39 -1.55 18.82
N THR A 156 0.84 -0.35 18.87
CA THR A 156 -0.58 -0.15 18.55
C THR A 156 -0.76 -0.32 17.05
N TYR A 157 -1.75 -1.08 16.60
CA TYR A 157 -1.99 -1.26 15.17
C TYR A 157 -3.47 -1.09 14.82
N ARG A 158 -3.72 -0.65 13.58
CA ARG A 158 -5.04 -0.36 13.02
C ARG A 158 -5.12 -0.78 11.56
N PHE A 159 -6.32 -0.77 10.99
CA PHE A 159 -6.58 -1.22 9.62
C PHE A 159 -7.08 -0.09 8.72
N LEU A 160 -6.67 -0.15 7.46
CA LEU A 160 -7.30 0.55 6.36
C LEU A 160 -8.03 -0.49 5.50
N ALA A 161 -9.30 -0.23 5.16
CA ALA A 161 -10.06 -1.10 4.29
C ALA A 161 -9.56 -0.96 2.84
N GLY A 162 -8.82 -1.96 2.37
CA GLY A 162 -8.22 -2.04 1.06
C GLY A 162 -9.21 -2.44 -0.03
N PHE A 163 -9.44 -1.52 -0.95
CA PHE A 163 -10.21 -1.74 -2.18
C PHE A 163 -9.23 -1.94 -3.33
N ASN A 164 -9.31 -3.09 -4.02
CA ASN A 164 -8.56 -3.31 -5.24
C ASN A 164 -9.21 -2.53 -6.40
N ARG A 165 -8.45 -1.61 -7.00
CA ARG A 165 -8.83 -0.77 -8.16
C ARG A 165 -9.23 -1.52 -9.44
N GLN A 166 -8.90 -2.80 -9.57
CA GLN A 166 -9.17 -3.59 -10.78
C GLN A 166 -10.65 -3.94 -10.97
N PHE A 167 -11.47 -3.83 -9.91
CA PHE A 167 -12.93 -4.03 -9.96
C PHE A 167 -13.65 -2.75 -10.44
N VAL A 168 -13.37 -2.33 -11.68
CA VAL A 168 -14.01 -1.17 -12.34
C VAL A 168 -14.80 -1.58 -13.57
N THR A 169 -16.06 -1.14 -13.64
CA THR A 169 -17.00 -1.47 -14.71
C THR A 169 -16.87 -0.49 -15.86
N LEU A 170 -15.85 -0.70 -16.71
CA LEU A 170 -15.57 0.14 -17.89
C LEU A 170 -16.47 -0.15 -19.10
N ASP A 171 -17.08 -1.33 -19.14
CA ASP A 171 -18.07 -1.73 -20.15
C ASP A 171 -19.48 -1.72 -19.53
N LYS A 172 -20.50 -1.32 -20.30
CA LYS A 172 -21.89 -1.24 -19.81
C LYS A 172 -22.62 -2.56 -19.90
N ASP A 173 -22.17 -3.48 -20.76
CA ASP A 173 -22.92 -4.68 -21.10
C ASP A 173 -22.63 -5.86 -20.13
N THR A 174 -21.62 -5.72 -19.27
CA THR A 174 -21.34 -6.63 -18.14
C THR A 174 -22.25 -6.33 -16.93
N ILE A 175 -23.47 -6.85 -16.97
CA ILE A 175 -24.54 -6.58 -15.99
C ILE A 175 -24.46 -7.46 -14.72
N ASP A 176 -23.74 -8.59 -14.74
CA ASP A 176 -23.58 -9.44 -13.54
C ASP A 176 -22.56 -8.84 -12.57
N VAL A 177 -23.04 -7.98 -11.67
CA VAL A 177 -22.23 -7.28 -10.65
C VAL A 177 -21.72 -8.22 -9.54
N GLU A 178 -22.27 -9.43 -9.40
CA GLU A 178 -21.84 -10.38 -8.36
C GLU A 178 -20.74 -11.33 -8.88
N ASN A 179 -20.79 -11.73 -10.15
CA ASN A 179 -19.79 -12.58 -10.80
C ASN A 179 -18.84 -11.79 -11.74
N ALA A 180 -18.76 -10.46 -11.60
CA ALA A 180 -17.88 -9.61 -12.41
C ALA A 180 -16.39 -9.88 -12.13
N GLU A 181 -15.74 -10.60 -13.06
CA GLU A 181 -14.28 -10.73 -13.12
C GLU A 181 -13.58 -9.36 -13.20
N PRO A 182 -12.34 -9.21 -12.68
CA PRO A 182 -11.55 -8.00 -12.85
C PRO A 182 -11.38 -7.63 -14.32
N TYR A 183 -11.63 -6.37 -14.67
CA TYR A 183 -11.55 -5.93 -16.07
C TYR A 183 -10.14 -6.12 -16.62
N GLU A 184 -10.01 -6.70 -17.82
CA GLU A 184 -8.69 -7.06 -18.38
C GLU A 184 -7.73 -5.87 -18.42
N GLN A 185 -6.62 -5.97 -17.70
CA GLN A 185 -5.58 -4.94 -17.65
C GLN A 185 -5.12 -4.49 -19.05
N LYS A 186 -5.02 -5.43 -20.00
CA LYS A 186 -4.68 -5.13 -21.40
C LYS A 186 -5.68 -4.17 -22.06
N LYS A 187 -6.99 -4.36 -21.84
CA LYS A 187 -8.04 -3.47 -22.36
C LYS A 187 -8.00 -2.10 -21.68
N ALA A 188 -7.71 -2.06 -20.38
CA ALA A 188 -7.60 -0.81 -19.62
C ALA A 188 -6.38 0.03 -20.05
N ILE A 189 -5.23 -0.63 -20.25
CA ILE A 189 -4.02 -0.04 -20.86
C ILE A 189 -4.32 0.48 -22.28
N GLN A 190 -5.03 -0.31 -23.10
CA GLN A 190 -5.40 0.09 -24.45
C GLN A 190 -6.29 1.35 -24.47
N LEU A 191 -7.31 1.41 -23.60
CA LEU A 191 -8.19 2.57 -23.44
C LEU A 191 -7.40 3.86 -23.11
N LEU A 192 -6.42 3.77 -22.20
CA LEU A 192 -5.58 4.92 -21.79
C LEU A 192 -4.59 5.37 -22.88
N ALA A 193 -4.16 4.46 -23.75
CA ALA A 193 -3.19 4.74 -24.82
C ALA A 193 -3.87 5.24 -26.11
N GLU A 194 -4.99 4.63 -26.51
CA GLU A 194 -5.66 4.85 -27.79
C GLU A 194 -6.81 5.86 -27.69
N ALA A 195 -7.55 5.89 -26.58
CA ALA A 195 -8.68 6.79 -26.36
C ALA A 195 -8.60 7.56 -25.02
N PRO A 196 -7.48 8.28 -24.72
CA PRO A 196 -7.26 8.94 -23.44
C PRO A 196 -8.34 9.99 -23.08
N GLN A 197 -9.00 10.60 -24.06
CA GLN A 197 -10.10 11.54 -23.80
C GLN A 197 -11.34 10.83 -23.23
N LEU A 198 -11.61 9.60 -23.67
CA LEU A 198 -12.71 8.78 -23.16
C LEU A 198 -12.40 8.32 -21.73
N ALA A 199 -11.16 7.88 -21.45
CA ALA A 199 -10.70 7.55 -20.10
C ALA A 199 -10.88 8.72 -19.12
N VAL A 200 -10.44 9.93 -19.51
CA VAL A 200 -10.65 11.14 -18.71
C VAL A 200 -12.14 11.48 -18.55
N HIS A 201 -12.94 11.31 -19.59
CA HIS A 201 -14.39 11.54 -19.54
C HIS A 201 -15.12 10.59 -18.58
N HIS A 202 -14.73 9.31 -18.49
CA HIS A 202 -15.27 8.38 -17.49
C HIS A 202 -15.07 8.90 -16.06
N MET A 203 -13.85 9.35 -15.72
CA MET A 203 -13.57 9.90 -14.38
C MET A 203 -14.34 11.19 -14.10
N LEU A 204 -14.42 12.10 -15.08
CA LEU A 204 -15.18 13.35 -14.94
C LEU A 204 -16.68 13.09 -14.76
N ASN A 205 -17.25 12.10 -15.45
CA ASN A 205 -18.66 11.72 -15.30
C ASN A 205 -18.96 11.17 -13.90
N GLU A 206 -18.06 10.39 -13.30
CA GLU A 206 -18.21 9.90 -11.92
C GLU A 206 -18.12 11.03 -10.89
N ILE A 207 -17.26 12.04 -11.12
CA ILE A 207 -17.20 13.26 -10.30
C ILE A 207 -18.49 14.10 -10.43
N ILE A 208 -19.07 14.18 -11.63
CA ILE A 208 -20.35 14.87 -11.87
C ILE A 208 -21.50 14.12 -11.17
N ARG A 209 -21.64 12.80 -11.40
CA ARG A 209 -22.63 11.94 -10.71
C ARG A 209 -22.59 12.12 -9.20
N SER A 210 -21.40 12.11 -8.61
CA SER A 210 -21.21 12.27 -7.17
C SER A 210 -21.75 13.60 -6.62
N ARG A 211 -21.58 14.70 -7.37
CA ARG A 211 -22.15 16.03 -7.05
C ARG A 211 -23.65 16.08 -7.25
N ASP A 212 -24.15 15.48 -8.33
CA ASP A 212 -25.56 15.48 -8.71
C ASP A 212 -26.40 14.50 -7.86
N ASN A 213 -25.75 13.73 -6.97
CA ASN A 213 -26.31 12.72 -6.06
C ASN A 213 -26.68 11.38 -6.71
N ASP A 214 -26.23 11.17 -7.94
CA ASP A 214 -26.39 9.95 -8.73
C ASP A 214 -25.51 8.79 -8.20
N ASP A 215 -25.98 7.55 -8.40
CA ASP A 215 -25.18 6.36 -8.17
C ASP A 215 -24.00 6.25 -9.15
N SER A 216 -22.91 5.65 -8.68
CA SER A 216 -21.73 5.36 -9.50
C SER A 216 -21.98 4.19 -10.44
N MET A 217 -21.63 4.33 -11.72
CA MET A 217 -21.61 3.21 -12.66
C MET A 217 -20.28 2.46 -12.56
N LEU A 218 -19.18 3.21 -12.69
CA LEU A 218 -17.81 2.67 -12.79
C LEU A 218 -17.38 1.91 -11.54
N PHE A 219 -17.89 2.29 -10.36
CA PHE A 219 -17.48 1.76 -9.06
C PHE A 219 -18.57 0.95 -8.35
N SER A 220 -19.62 0.54 -9.06
CA SER A 220 -20.77 -0.23 -8.52
C SER A 220 -20.36 -1.49 -7.73
N ILE A 221 -19.37 -2.27 -8.20
CA ILE A 221 -18.82 -3.42 -7.48
C ILE A 221 -18.17 -2.99 -6.15
N LEU A 222 -17.52 -1.82 -6.13
CA LEU A 222 -16.76 -1.31 -5.00
C LEU A 222 -17.67 -0.63 -3.96
N THR A 223 -18.74 0.06 -4.38
CA THR A 223 -19.80 0.55 -3.47
C THR A 223 -20.59 -0.61 -2.86
N ASN A 224 -20.80 -1.71 -3.58
CA ASN A 224 -21.36 -2.94 -3.02
C ASN A 224 -20.42 -3.58 -1.99
N LYS A 225 -19.10 -3.63 -2.25
CA LYS A 225 -18.11 -4.08 -1.25
C LYS A 225 -18.06 -3.18 -0.01
N LEU A 226 -18.19 -1.86 -0.15
CA LEU A 226 -18.36 -0.94 0.98
C LEU A 226 -19.65 -1.23 1.77
N THR A 227 -20.76 -1.54 1.10
CA THR A 227 -22.03 -1.88 1.75
C THR A 227 -21.92 -3.16 2.60
N LYS A 228 -21.16 -4.15 2.13
CA LYS A 228 -20.86 -5.38 2.89
C LYS A 228 -20.01 -5.07 4.13
N LEU A 229 -19.01 -4.19 4.02
CA LEU A 229 -18.20 -3.70 5.15
C LEU A 229 -19.03 -2.94 6.19
N GLU A 230 -19.93 -2.04 5.75
CA GLU A 230 -20.83 -1.28 6.62
C GLU A 230 -21.72 -2.19 7.45
N LYS A 231 -22.34 -3.20 6.81
CA LYS A 231 -23.17 -4.19 7.52
C LYS A 231 -22.37 -4.96 8.59
N THR A 232 -21.20 -5.49 8.22
CA THR A 232 -20.34 -6.21 9.19
C THR A 232 -19.91 -5.31 10.35
N ALA A 233 -19.77 -4.00 10.13
CA ALA A 233 -19.42 -3.06 11.18
C ALA A 233 -20.58 -2.68 12.12
N ASP A 234 -21.84 -2.77 11.65
CA ASP A 234 -23.02 -2.63 12.50
C ASP A 234 -23.22 -3.88 13.38
N ASP A 235 -22.85 -5.07 12.89
CA ASP A 235 -22.89 -6.35 13.63
C ASP A 235 -21.75 -6.49 14.68
N ILE A 236 -20.66 -5.69 14.58
CA ILE A 236 -19.46 -5.82 15.43
C ILE A 236 -19.20 -4.54 16.25
N PRO A 237 -19.37 -4.57 17.59
CA PRO A 237 -19.01 -3.46 18.47
C PRO A 237 -17.56 -3.00 18.28
N GLN A 238 -17.34 -1.68 18.32
CA GLN A 238 -16.01 -1.04 18.20
C GLN A 238 -15.29 -1.30 16.85
N PHE A 239 -15.97 -1.78 15.80
CA PHE A 239 -15.34 -2.07 14.49
C PHE A 239 -14.49 -0.91 13.94
N TYR A 240 -15.01 0.32 13.99
CA TYR A 240 -14.33 1.52 13.51
C TYR A 240 -13.29 2.11 14.48
N ASP A 241 -13.13 1.52 15.67
CA ASP A 241 -11.97 1.79 16.52
C ASP A 241 -10.74 1.02 16.00
N TRP A 242 -10.94 -0.03 15.19
CA TRP A 242 -9.91 -0.79 14.48
C TRP A 242 -9.71 -0.33 13.03
N VAL A 243 -10.81 -0.19 12.28
CA VAL A 243 -10.79 0.26 10.87
C VAL A 243 -10.84 1.77 10.83
N VAL A 244 -9.69 2.41 10.65
CA VAL A 244 -9.48 3.87 10.80
C VAL A 244 -9.40 4.62 9.46
N GLY A 245 -9.69 3.96 8.34
CA GLY A 245 -9.70 4.57 7.02
C GLY A 245 -9.92 3.57 5.90
N LEU A 246 -9.85 4.06 4.67
CA LEU A 246 -9.90 3.27 3.44
C LEU A 246 -8.58 3.40 2.66
N ASP A 247 -8.20 2.38 1.91
CA ASP A 247 -7.03 2.40 1.01
C ASP A 247 -7.41 1.92 -0.40
N LEU A 248 -6.89 2.57 -1.43
CA LEU A 248 -6.98 2.12 -2.82
C LEU A 248 -5.67 1.42 -3.22
N CYS A 249 -5.70 0.10 -3.33
CA CYS A 249 -4.57 -0.77 -3.63
C CYS A 249 -4.81 -1.59 -4.93
N GLY A 250 -4.02 -2.64 -5.17
CA GLY A 250 -3.98 -3.40 -6.43
C GLY A 250 -3.07 -2.76 -7.49
N ASP A 251 -2.69 -3.52 -8.53
CA ASP A 251 -1.78 -3.04 -9.58
C ASP A 251 -2.36 -1.81 -10.28
N GLU A 252 -1.63 -0.70 -10.19
CA GLU A 252 -2.02 0.58 -10.75
C GLU A 252 -2.06 0.58 -12.27
N LEU A 253 -1.22 -0.19 -12.97
CA LEU A 253 -1.04 -0.03 -14.41
C LEU A 253 -2.32 -0.38 -15.18
N GLY A 254 -2.95 0.62 -15.80
CA GLY A 254 -4.25 0.51 -16.47
C GLY A 254 -5.43 1.04 -15.65
N PHE A 255 -5.27 1.20 -14.33
CA PHE A 255 -6.36 1.48 -13.38
C PHE A 255 -6.11 2.77 -12.56
N PRO A 256 -6.19 3.96 -13.18
CA PRO A 256 -6.01 5.25 -12.50
C PRO A 256 -7.24 5.71 -11.70
N TYR A 257 -8.40 5.06 -11.90
CA TYR A 257 -9.68 5.50 -11.38
C TYR A 257 -9.77 5.33 -9.85
N CYS A 258 -10.18 6.38 -9.14
CA CYS A 258 -10.30 6.34 -7.68
C CYS A 258 -11.79 6.22 -7.27
N PRO A 259 -12.24 5.08 -6.70
CA PRO A 259 -13.64 4.87 -6.33
C PRO A 259 -14.15 5.80 -5.24
N PHE A 260 -13.23 6.37 -4.44
CA PHE A 260 -13.58 7.24 -3.33
C PHE A 260 -14.24 8.56 -3.77
N VAL A 261 -14.18 8.91 -5.06
CA VAL A 261 -14.92 10.06 -5.60
C VAL A 261 -16.43 9.81 -5.62
N ALA A 262 -16.89 8.56 -5.66
CA ALA A 262 -18.32 8.24 -5.67
C ALA A 262 -18.97 8.65 -4.34
N LYS A 263 -20.18 9.22 -4.42
CA LYS A 263 -20.90 9.84 -3.31
C LYS A 263 -20.93 8.96 -2.06
N LYS A 264 -21.22 7.66 -2.20
CA LYS A 264 -21.32 6.74 -1.06
C LYS A 264 -20.02 6.66 -0.24
N PHE A 265 -18.86 6.70 -0.89
CA PHE A 265 -17.56 6.74 -0.19
C PHE A 265 -17.33 8.09 0.52
N LEU A 266 -17.71 9.22 -0.11
CA LEU A 266 -17.64 10.53 0.53
C LEU A 266 -18.54 10.60 1.77
N GLU A 267 -19.78 10.12 1.67
CA GLU A 267 -20.75 10.06 2.77
C GLU A 267 -20.27 9.16 3.92
N HIS A 268 -19.73 7.98 3.60
CA HIS A 268 -19.11 7.09 4.57
C HIS A 268 -18.00 7.78 5.35
N VAL A 269 -17.01 8.36 4.66
CA VAL A 269 -15.89 9.08 5.30
C VAL A 269 -16.40 10.27 6.13
N ARG A 270 -17.35 11.05 5.61
CA ARG A 270 -17.99 12.17 6.34
C ARG A 270 -18.74 11.72 7.57
N GLN A 271 -19.37 10.54 7.56
CA GLN A 271 -20.06 9.96 8.72
C GLN A 271 -19.05 9.47 9.76
N ARG A 272 -18.05 8.66 9.36
CA ARG A 272 -17.01 8.13 10.27
C ARG A 272 -16.17 9.25 10.91
N ARG A 273 -15.94 10.36 10.20
CA ARG A 273 -15.28 11.56 10.75
C ARG A 273 -16.04 12.28 11.87
N ARG A 274 -17.31 11.94 12.13
CA ARG A 274 -18.08 12.47 13.28
C ARG A 274 -17.69 11.81 14.60
N SER A 275 -17.29 10.53 14.58
CA SER A 275 -16.82 9.80 15.76
C SER A 275 -15.29 9.72 15.83
N ASN A 276 -14.62 9.50 14.69
CA ASN A 276 -13.17 9.49 14.56
C ASN A 276 -12.70 10.59 13.60
N PRO A 277 -12.38 11.80 14.10
CA PRO A 277 -11.93 12.93 13.26
C PRO A 277 -10.60 12.71 12.52
N ASN A 278 -9.94 11.56 12.70
CA ASN A 278 -8.71 11.19 11.99
C ASN A 278 -8.97 10.15 10.87
N TYR A 279 -10.24 9.76 10.64
CA TYR A 279 -10.60 8.73 9.67
C TYR A 279 -10.11 9.06 8.25
N GLY A 280 -9.17 8.26 7.74
CA GLY A 280 -8.31 8.61 6.60
C GLY A 280 -8.72 8.01 5.26
N LEU A 281 -8.19 8.60 4.19
CA LEU A 281 -8.09 7.98 2.87
C LEU A 281 -6.63 7.84 2.47
N ARG A 282 -6.24 6.64 2.04
CA ARG A 282 -4.95 6.31 1.43
C ARG A 282 -5.18 5.92 -0.03
N ILE A 283 -4.33 6.39 -0.92
CA ILE A 283 -4.47 6.15 -2.37
C ILE A 283 -3.09 5.79 -2.91
N HIS A 284 -2.81 4.53 -3.26
CA HIS A 284 -1.59 4.25 -4.03
C HIS A 284 -1.71 4.93 -5.39
N GLY A 285 -0.70 5.66 -5.82
CA GLY A 285 -0.78 6.42 -7.06
C GLY A 285 0.57 6.96 -7.51
N GLY A 286 0.84 6.86 -8.81
CA GLY A 286 2.15 7.17 -9.35
C GLY A 286 3.24 6.18 -8.90
N GLU A 287 2.89 4.91 -8.79
CA GLU A 287 3.77 3.82 -8.43
C GLU A 287 4.27 3.11 -9.70
N ASN A 288 3.48 2.20 -10.28
CA ASN A 288 3.87 1.38 -11.43
C ASN A 288 3.73 2.10 -12.81
N VAL A 289 3.67 3.44 -12.81
CA VAL A 289 3.38 4.23 -14.02
C VAL A 289 4.69 4.64 -14.71
N ALA A 290 5.16 3.80 -15.63
CA ALA A 290 6.43 3.99 -16.33
C ALA A 290 6.49 5.33 -17.09
N ALA A 291 7.41 6.21 -16.69
CA ALA A 291 7.70 7.44 -17.43
C ALA A 291 8.38 7.11 -18.76
N VAL A 292 7.71 7.45 -19.86
CA VAL A 292 8.20 7.25 -21.24
C VAL A 292 8.64 8.61 -21.81
N ASN A 293 9.64 8.62 -22.70
CA ASN A 293 10.06 9.85 -23.40
C ASN A 293 8.88 10.46 -24.20
N SER A 294 8.76 11.79 -24.16
CA SER A 294 7.68 12.60 -24.76
C SER A 294 7.47 12.42 -26.27
N THR A 295 8.43 11.81 -26.97
CA THR A 295 8.36 11.47 -28.40
C THR A 295 7.65 10.13 -28.68
N LEU A 296 7.54 9.23 -27.70
CA LEU A 296 7.07 7.85 -27.88
C LEU A 296 5.57 7.69 -27.51
N PRO A 297 4.82 6.76 -28.15
CA PRO A 297 3.39 6.60 -27.91
C PRO A 297 2.99 6.36 -26.45
N GLY A 298 3.80 5.61 -25.70
CA GLY A 298 3.55 5.31 -24.27
C GLY A 298 3.51 6.55 -23.36
N TYR A 299 3.99 7.71 -23.82
CA TYR A 299 3.83 8.96 -23.08
C TYR A 299 2.36 9.38 -22.94
N HIS A 300 1.49 9.05 -23.90
CA HIS A 300 0.06 9.33 -23.79
C HIS A 300 -0.59 8.59 -22.62
N LEU A 301 -0.23 7.31 -22.43
CA LEU A 301 -0.69 6.51 -21.30
C LEU A 301 -0.20 7.08 -19.95
N PHE A 302 1.09 7.47 -19.87
CA PHE A 302 1.61 8.13 -18.66
C PHE A 302 0.82 9.40 -18.31
N VAL A 303 0.60 10.28 -19.29
CA VAL A 303 -0.09 11.56 -19.08
C VAL A 303 -1.58 11.35 -18.75
N SER A 304 -2.30 10.48 -19.47
CA SER A 304 -3.73 10.24 -19.23
C SER A 304 -3.98 9.57 -17.88
N HIS A 305 -3.18 8.55 -17.55
CA HIS A 305 -3.22 7.86 -16.26
C HIS A 305 -2.98 8.85 -15.10
N MET A 306 -1.85 9.55 -15.11
CA MET A 306 -1.48 10.45 -14.02
C MET A 306 -2.43 11.65 -13.89
N TYR A 307 -3.04 12.12 -14.97
CA TYR A 307 -4.07 13.16 -14.91
C TYR A 307 -5.36 12.67 -14.23
N ILE A 308 -5.83 11.46 -14.55
CA ILE A 308 -7.01 10.86 -13.91
C ILE A 308 -6.80 10.68 -12.40
N VAL A 309 -5.61 10.21 -11.99
CA VAL A 309 -5.22 10.12 -10.57
C VAL A 309 -5.28 11.50 -9.88
N LEU A 310 -4.74 12.55 -10.52
CA LEU A 310 -4.74 13.91 -9.96
C LEU A 310 -6.15 14.53 -9.89
N LEU A 311 -7.02 14.28 -10.87
CA LEU A 311 -8.42 14.69 -10.84
C LEU A 311 -9.15 14.08 -9.63
N GLY A 312 -8.94 12.79 -9.37
CA GLY A 312 -9.51 12.11 -8.21
C GLY A 312 -9.05 12.71 -6.89
N ILE A 313 -7.73 12.93 -6.73
CA ILE A 313 -7.18 13.47 -5.47
C ILE A 313 -7.59 14.93 -5.25
N GLU A 314 -7.60 15.79 -6.27
CA GLU A 314 -8.04 17.18 -6.12
C GLU A 314 -9.54 17.28 -5.78
N TYR A 315 -10.39 16.45 -6.40
CA TYR A 315 -11.81 16.40 -6.06
C TYR A 315 -12.03 15.92 -4.61
N LEU A 316 -11.36 14.84 -4.19
CA LEU A 316 -11.40 14.38 -2.79
C LEU A 316 -10.93 15.47 -1.82
N LYS A 317 -9.89 16.23 -2.17
CA LYS A 317 -9.38 17.35 -1.37
C LYS A 317 -10.40 18.48 -1.23
N GLN A 318 -11.17 18.76 -2.29
CA GLN A 318 -12.26 19.74 -2.25
C GLN A 318 -13.44 19.26 -1.38
N GLU A 319 -13.84 18.00 -1.51
CA GLU A 319 -15.00 17.43 -0.80
C GLU A 319 -14.73 17.08 0.68
N LEU A 320 -13.49 16.76 1.05
CA LEU A 320 -13.12 16.25 2.38
C LEU A 320 -12.14 17.14 3.15
N GLY A 321 -11.48 18.10 2.49
CA GLY A 321 -10.59 19.12 3.06
C GLY A 321 -9.23 18.63 3.58
N TYR A 322 -9.19 17.47 4.25
CA TYR A 322 -8.01 16.93 4.94
C TYR A 322 -8.04 15.39 5.02
N GLY A 323 -6.99 14.80 5.61
CA GLY A 323 -6.94 13.36 5.91
C GLY A 323 -6.85 12.47 4.67
N ILE A 324 -6.14 12.94 3.63
CA ILE A 324 -5.84 12.20 2.40
C ILE A 324 -4.32 12.03 2.31
N ARG A 325 -3.87 10.82 1.98
CA ARG A 325 -2.45 10.46 1.82
C ARG A 325 -2.29 9.65 0.53
N VAL A 326 -1.16 9.81 -0.16
CA VAL A 326 -0.83 9.05 -1.37
C VAL A 326 0.28 8.04 -1.05
N GLY A 327 0.01 6.78 -1.33
CA GLY A 327 1.02 5.72 -1.32
C GLY A 327 1.98 5.90 -2.51
N HIS A 328 3.28 5.82 -2.22
CA HIS A 328 4.40 5.88 -3.15
C HIS A 328 4.60 7.25 -3.82
N GLY A 329 3.69 7.70 -4.69
CA GLY A 329 3.76 9.03 -5.32
C GLY A 329 4.96 9.27 -6.26
N ILE A 330 5.76 8.26 -6.60
CA ILE A 330 7.06 8.44 -7.26
C ILE A 330 6.96 9.08 -8.65
N ALA A 331 5.94 8.72 -9.44
CA ALA A 331 5.69 9.28 -10.76
C ALA A 331 5.36 10.78 -10.73
N PHE A 332 4.86 11.31 -9.60
CA PHE A 332 4.68 12.76 -9.44
C PHE A 332 5.99 13.53 -9.56
N ASN A 333 7.15 12.91 -9.27
CA ASN A 333 8.42 13.57 -9.50
C ASN A 333 8.62 13.92 -10.98
N ILE A 334 8.27 13.04 -11.93
CA ILE A 334 8.44 13.34 -13.36
C ILE A 334 7.64 14.60 -13.75
N ILE A 335 6.46 14.79 -13.19
CA ILE A 335 5.62 15.99 -13.41
C ILE A 335 6.35 17.26 -12.91
N PHE A 336 7.11 17.18 -11.80
CA PHE A 336 7.93 18.27 -11.29
C PHE A 336 9.24 18.48 -12.07
N ASP A 337 10.03 17.43 -12.25
CA ASP A 337 11.34 17.44 -12.93
C ASP A 337 11.25 17.68 -14.45
N CYS A 338 10.07 17.53 -15.06
CA CYS A 338 9.77 18.03 -16.41
C CYS A 338 9.96 19.56 -16.48
N LYS A 339 11.21 19.97 -16.76
CA LYS A 339 11.52 21.18 -17.50
C LYS A 339 10.75 21.11 -18.82
N GLY A 340 10.07 22.18 -19.20
CA GLY A 340 9.31 22.19 -20.45
C GLY A 340 10.27 22.06 -21.64
N ASP A 341 10.26 20.92 -22.32
CA ASP A 341 10.93 20.73 -23.62
C ASP A 341 10.34 21.78 -24.58
N THR A 342 11.11 22.84 -24.86
CA THR A 342 10.68 23.98 -25.67
C THR A 342 10.27 23.56 -27.08
N GLU A 343 10.95 22.55 -27.62
CA GLU A 343 10.65 21.89 -28.90
C GLU A 343 9.32 21.10 -28.91
N SER A 344 8.80 20.72 -27.74
CA SER A 344 7.55 19.95 -27.60
C SER A 344 6.29 20.81 -27.35
N SER A 345 6.48 22.12 -27.21
CA SER A 345 5.46 23.09 -26.74
C SER A 345 4.13 23.05 -27.52
N SER A 346 4.12 22.63 -28.78
CA SER A 346 2.93 22.51 -29.63
C SER A 346 2.08 21.24 -29.41
N ARG A 347 2.54 20.26 -28.63
CA ARG A 347 1.82 18.98 -28.40
C ARG A 347 0.73 19.15 -27.33
N LYS A 348 -0.48 18.59 -27.55
CA LYS A 348 -1.58 18.61 -26.56
C LYS A 348 -1.18 18.07 -25.16
N SER A 349 -0.22 17.14 -25.12
CA SER A 349 0.32 16.57 -23.89
C SER A 349 1.25 17.50 -23.10
N SER A 350 1.83 18.55 -23.71
CA SER A 350 2.61 19.56 -22.99
C SER A 350 1.69 20.48 -22.16
N ILE A 351 0.55 20.86 -22.74
CA ILE A 351 -0.51 21.64 -22.08
C ILE A 351 -1.05 20.87 -20.87
N LEU A 352 -1.39 19.60 -21.07
CA LEU A 352 -1.89 18.75 -19.99
C LEU A 352 -0.84 18.49 -18.90
N MET A 353 0.45 18.35 -19.26
CA MET A 353 1.54 18.26 -18.29
C MET A 353 1.71 19.56 -17.48
N ALA A 354 1.51 20.74 -18.08
CA ALA A 354 1.53 22.01 -17.37
C ALA A 354 0.34 22.12 -16.39
N GLU A 355 -0.87 21.73 -16.81
CA GLU A 355 -2.05 21.66 -15.94
C GLU A 355 -1.84 20.69 -14.76
N MET A 356 -1.34 19.49 -15.03
CA MET A 356 -0.96 18.50 -14.01
C MET A 356 0.05 19.09 -13.02
N LYS A 357 1.03 19.87 -13.47
CA LYS A 357 2.02 20.54 -12.62
C LYS A 357 1.38 21.57 -11.68
N GLU A 358 0.40 22.34 -12.15
CA GLU A 358 -0.33 23.31 -11.31
C GLU A 358 -1.32 22.63 -10.35
N LEU A 359 -2.00 21.55 -10.78
CA LEU A 359 -2.86 20.73 -9.90
C LEU A 359 -2.03 20.08 -8.79
N LEU A 360 -0.93 19.41 -9.14
CA LEU A 360 -0.05 18.72 -8.20
C LEU A 360 0.54 19.67 -7.15
N ARG A 361 0.95 20.90 -7.55
CA ARG A 361 1.36 21.95 -6.60
C ARG A 361 0.25 22.39 -5.63
N LYS A 362 -1.04 22.30 -6.01
CA LYS A 362 -2.18 22.61 -5.13
C LYS A 362 -2.57 21.42 -4.24
N ILE A 363 -2.39 20.19 -4.72
CA ILE A 363 -2.70 18.95 -4.00
C ILE A 363 -1.71 18.75 -2.85
N LEU A 364 -0.41 18.73 -3.14
CA LEU A 364 0.62 18.34 -2.18
C LEU A 364 0.88 19.34 -1.05
N GLN A 365 0.17 20.47 -0.99
CA GLN A 365 0.22 21.38 0.17
C GLN A 365 -0.50 20.81 1.41
N ASN A 366 -1.47 19.91 1.20
CA ASN A 366 -2.30 19.33 2.26
C ASN A 366 -2.41 17.79 2.18
N VAL A 367 -1.83 17.16 1.14
CA VAL A 367 -1.82 15.70 0.94
C VAL A 367 -0.41 15.18 1.16
N ALA A 368 -0.24 14.22 2.08
CA ALA A 368 1.05 13.63 2.38
C ALA A 368 1.43 12.53 1.38
N LEU A 369 2.72 12.42 1.07
CA LEU A 369 3.30 11.31 0.31
C LEU A 369 3.95 10.29 1.26
N GLU A 370 3.50 9.04 1.19
CA GLU A 370 4.10 7.91 1.91
C GLU A 370 5.13 7.23 1.01
N VAL A 371 6.42 7.46 1.26
CA VAL A 371 7.51 6.99 0.40
C VAL A 371 8.18 5.74 0.99
N ASN A 372 8.06 4.64 0.25
CA ASN A 372 8.51 3.31 0.64
C ASN A 372 9.82 2.97 -0.08
N ILE A 373 10.99 3.33 0.46
CA ILE A 373 12.24 3.38 -0.34
C ILE A 373 12.69 1.98 -0.79
N THR A 374 12.61 0.98 0.10
CA THR A 374 12.96 -0.40 -0.25
C THR A 374 11.99 -0.98 -1.26
N SER A 375 10.69 -0.84 -1.02
CA SER A 375 9.62 -1.27 -1.93
C SER A 375 9.83 -0.66 -3.33
N ASN A 376 9.94 0.67 -3.43
CA ASN A 376 10.20 1.38 -4.69
C ASN A 376 11.51 0.97 -5.39
N PHE A 377 12.54 0.48 -4.69
CA PHE A 377 13.76 -0.03 -5.33
C PHE A 377 13.55 -1.37 -6.05
N TYR A 378 12.60 -2.18 -5.60
CA TYR A 378 12.25 -3.49 -6.16
C TYR A 378 11.07 -3.43 -7.14
N LEU A 379 9.99 -2.72 -6.78
CA LEU A 379 8.78 -2.59 -7.59
C LEU A 379 9.02 -1.83 -8.90
N LEU A 380 9.80 -0.74 -8.89
CA LEU A 380 9.89 0.17 -10.03
C LEU A 380 10.76 -0.38 -11.17
N GLY A 381 10.16 -0.45 -12.36
CA GLY A 381 10.82 -0.87 -13.60
C GLY A 381 12.00 0.03 -14.01
N GLU A 382 12.92 -0.54 -14.78
CA GLU A 382 14.19 0.10 -15.15
C GLU A 382 14.04 1.39 -15.97
N SER A 383 12.89 1.58 -16.65
CA SER A 383 12.50 2.84 -17.28
C SER A 383 12.53 4.03 -16.31
N VAL A 384 12.03 3.85 -15.08
CA VAL A 384 12.00 4.87 -14.01
C VAL A 384 13.39 5.09 -13.38
N ARG A 385 14.36 4.22 -13.70
CA ARG A 385 15.75 4.26 -13.20
C ARG A 385 16.78 4.73 -14.24
N ARG A 386 16.37 5.02 -15.48
CA ARG A 386 17.29 5.38 -16.58
C ARG A 386 18.24 6.52 -16.19
N GLY A 387 19.54 6.30 -16.43
CA GLY A 387 20.61 7.23 -16.07
C GLY A 387 21.20 7.05 -14.67
N ARG A 388 20.73 6.09 -13.86
CA ARG A 388 21.22 5.82 -12.50
C ARG A 388 21.92 4.46 -12.41
N THR A 389 23.14 4.45 -11.88
CA THR A 389 23.92 3.22 -11.65
C THR A 389 23.31 2.37 -10.53
N GLU A 390 23.70 1.11 -10.44
CA GLU A 390 23.41 0.31 -9.24
C GLU A 390 23.92 1.01 -7.97
N GLY A 391 23.15 0.90 -6.88
CA GLY A 391 23.40 1.64 -5.64
C GLY A 391 22.86 3.08 -5.60
N GLN A 392 22.47 3.69 -6.72
CA GLN A 392 21.69 4.93 -6.69
C GLN A 392 20.20 4.61 -6.44
N THR A 393 19.76 4.81 -5.20
CA THR A 393 18.33 4.81 -4.85
C THR A 393 17.59 5.93 -5.59
N HIS A 394 16.25 5.86 -5.64
CA HIS A 394 15.46 7.00 -6.11
C HIS A 394 15.75 8.21 -5.21
N SER A 395 16.31 9.28 -5.78
CA SER A 395 16.76 10.44 -4.98
C SER A 395 15.55 11.18 -4.42
N LEU A 396 15.24 10.97 -3.14
CA LEU A 396 14.15 11.63 -2.41
C LEU A 396 14.32 13.16 -2.36
N GLU A 397 15.54 13.62 -2.61
CA GLU A 397 15.95 14.99 -2.91
C GLU A 397 14.93 15.78 -3.75
N CYS A 398 14.27 15.16 -4.72
CA CYS A 398 13.24 15.85 -5.50
C CYS A 398 12.03 16.25 -4.64
N PHE A 399 11.45 15.31 -3.88
CA PHE A 399 10.38 15.59 -2.93
C PHE A 399 10.85 16.53 -1.80
N PHE A 400 12.10 16.40 -1.36
CA PHE A 400 12.74 17.30 -0.39
C PHE A 400 13.14 18.68 -0.97
N LYS A 401 13.01 18.91 -2.28
CA LYS A 401 13.17 20.24 -2.91
C LYS A 401 11.84 20.96 -3.10
N LEU A 402 10.71 20.28 -2.91
CA LEU A 402 9.39 20.88 -3.07
C LEU A 402 8.98 21.57 -1.76
N PRO A 403 8.81 22.91 -1.75
CA PRO A 403 8.44 23.62 -0.54
C PRO A 403 7.06 23.18 -0.06
N ARG A 404 6.98 22.79 1.23
CA ARG A 404 5.74 22.43 1.95
C ARG A 404 5.05 21.14 1.50
N VAL A 405 5.73 20.23 0.79
CA VAL A 405 5.23 18.86 0.58
C VAL A 405 5.46 18.03 1.85
N PRO A 406 4.42 17.44 2.48
CA PRO A 406 4.61 16.53 3.59
C PRO A 406 5.03 15.15 3.07
N VAL A 407 6.24 14.73 3.43
CA VAL A 407 6.77 13.39 3.12
C VAL A 407 6.87 12.57 4.40
N VAL A 408 6.31 11.37 4.37
CA VAL A 408 6.38 10.37 5.45
C VAL A 408 7.09 9.14 4.88
N LEU A 409 7.99 8.52 5.66
CA LEU A 409 8.57 7.23 5.26
C LEU A 409 7.74 6.08 5.83
N SER A 410 7.56 5.03 5.04
CA SER A 410 6.94 3.78 5.45
C SER A 410 7.71 2.59 4.85
N THR A 411 7.42 1.39 5.35
CA THR A 411 7.99 0.11 4.92
C THR A 411 7.19 -0.57 3.80
N ASP A 412 5.96 -0.11 3.56
CA ASP A 412 4.96 -0.77 2.70
C ASP A 412 4.67 -2.23 3.14
N ASN A 413 5.47 -3.21 2.70
CA ASN A 413 5.32 -4.61 3.09
C ASN A 413 6.54 -5.06 3.90
N ASP A 414 6.57 -4.75 5.21
CA ASP A 414 7.62 -5.28 6.09
C ASP A 414 7.51 -6.80 6.28
N GLY A 415 8.64 -7.42 6.63
CA GLY A 415 8.86 -8.88 6.54
C GLY A 415 9.16 -9.30 5.10
N ILE A 416 8.27 -8.95 4.17
CA ILE A 416 8.38 -9.22 2.73
C ILE A 416 9.65 -8.60 2.15
N TRP A 417 9.81 -7.29 2.29
CA TRP A 417 10.98 -6.60 1.76
C TRP A 417 12.21 -6.86 2.66
N PRO A 418 13.44 -6.93 2.09
CA PRO A 418 14.69 -7.10 2.82
C PRO A 418 15.11 -5.80 3.54
N ILE A 419 14.31 -5.40 4.52
CA ILE A 419 14.49 -4.25 5.40
C ILE A 419 15.24 -4.68 6.69
N ASP A 420 15.97 -5.80 6.64
CA ASP A 420 16.57 -6.47 7.82
C ASP A 420 17.80 -5.75 8.38
N GLN A 421 18.36 -4.78 7.63
CA GLN A 421 19.51 -4.00 8.07
C GLN A 421 19.53 -2.63 7.38
N CYS A 422 19.99 -1.60 8.10
CA CYS A 422 20.37 -0.32 7.53
C CYS A 422 21.75 -0.40 6.85
N GLN A 423 21.95 0.40 5.80
CA GLN A 423 23.20 0.40 5.02
C GLN A 423 24.44 0.77 5.85
N SER A 424 24.27 1.58 6.90
CA SER A 424 25.31 1.97 7.86
C SER A 424 25.62 0.93 8.94
N LYS A 425 24.94 -0.24 8.94
CA LYS A 425 25.12 -1.34 9.90
C LYS A 425 24.90 -0.99 11.38
N HIS A 426 24.15 0.08 11.69
CA HIS A 426 23.72 0.37 13.05
C HIS A 426 22.93 -0.81 13.65
N PHE A 427 23.23 -1.17 14.90
CA PHE A 427 22.59 -2.27 15.61
C PHE A 427 21.10 -2.02 15.85
N GLY A 428 20.24 -3.02 15.61
CA GLY A 428 18.77 -2.90 15.78
C GLY A 428 18.05 -2.04 14.74
N HIS A 429 18.76 -1.42 13.78
CA HIS A 429 18.12 -0.63 12.72
C HIS A 429 17.69 -1.54 11.55
N HIS A 430 16.60 -2.27 11.75
CA HIS A 430 15.80 -2.96 10.73
C HIS A 430 14.42 -2.31 10.60
N SER A 431 13.56 -2.82 9.70
CA SER A 431 12.21 -2.31 9.45
C SER A 431 12.22 -0.78 9.19
N LEU A 432 11.25 -0.04 9.70
CA LEU A 432 11.12 1.41 9.50
C LEU A 432 12.39 2.19 9.86
N ALA A 433 13.16 1.77 10.88
CA ALA A 433 14.41 2.42 11.25
C ALA A 433 15.50 2.30 10.15
N ALA A 434 15.49 1.22 9.37
CA ALA A 434 16.36 1.10 8.20
C ALA A 434 15.90 1.97 7.03
N GLU A 435 14.59 2.22 6.86
CA GLU A 435 14.08 3.19 5.86
C GLU A 435 14.54 4.61 6.20
N TYR A 436 14.43 5.05 7.46
CA TYR A 436 14.99 6.34 7.90
C TYR A 436 16.50 6.43 7.65
N CYS A 437 17.25 5.35 7.87
CA CYS A 437 18.68 5.32 7.54
C CYS A 437 18.95 5.40 6.03
N ARG A 438 18.15 4.72 5.19
CA ARG A 438 18.24 4.77 3.72
C ARG A 438 17.92 6.18 3.21
N ALA A 439 16.89 6.84 3.75
CA ALA A 439 16.59 8.24 3.47
C ALA A 439 17.74 9.16 3.85
N ILE A 440 18.21 9.12 5.09
CA ILE A 440 19.30 9.98 5.59
C ILE A 440 20.59 9.75 4.79
N TYR A 441 20.92 8.51 4.44
CA TYR A 441 22.11 8.19 3.64
C TYR A 441 22.01 8.72 2.21
N SER A 442 20.86 8.56 1.55
CA SER A 442 20.62 9.15 0.21
C SER A 442 20.62 10.68 0.25
N GLY A 443 20.01 11.27 1.28
CA GLY A 443 19.91 12.72 1.50
C GLY A 443 21.23 13.40 1.84
N LYS A 444 22.14 12.72 2.56
CA LYS A 444 23.47 13.23 2.94
C LYS A 444 24.43 13.49 1.76
N ARG A 445 24.05 13.15 0.52
CA ARG A 445 24.73 13.65 -0.69
C ARG A 445 24.31 15.08 -1.07
N THR A 446 23.38 15.67 -0.33
CA THR A 446 22.98 17.07 -0.42
C THR A 446 23.15 17.72 0.96
N GLU A 447 23.73 18.91 1.03
CA GLU A 447 24.21 19.50 2.29
C GLU A 447 23.08 20.05 3.19
N ASN A 448 21.83 20.01 2.72
CA ASN A 448 20.72 20.77 3.28
C ASN A 448 19.86 20.01 4.31
N ILE A 449 19.93 18.67 4.38
CA ILE A 449 19.10 17.87 5.31
C ILE A 449 19.81 17.70 6.66
N THR A 450 19.63 18.69 7.54
CA THR A 450 20.30 18.74 8.86
C THR A 450 19.35 18.81 10.07
N THR A 451 18.03 18.80 9.86
CA THR A 451 17.02 18.78 10.94
C THR A 451 15.80 17.95 10.54
N SER A 452 15.62 16.79 11.16
CA SER A 452 14.36 16.02 11.11
C SER A 452 13.54 16.30 12.37
N THR A 453 12.63 17.26 12.33
CA THR A 453 11.66 17.46 13.42
C THR A 453 10.68 16.29 13.45
N ILE A 454 10.48 15.69 14.62
CA ILE A 454 9.29 14.85 14.86
C ILE A 454 8.13 15.79 15.20
N GLU A 455 7.63 16.48 14.17
CA GLU A 455 6.45 17.32 14.29
C GLU A 455 5.19 16.45 14.26
N THR A 456 4.48 16.41 15.38
CA THR A 456 3.05 16.03 15.43
C THR A 456 2.23 17.10 14.71
N ASN A 457 2.32 17.11 13.39
CA ASN A 457 1.71 18.12 12.54
C ASN A 457 0.18 18.07 12.69
N GLU A 458 -0.40 19.10 13.33
CA GLU A 458 -1.82 19.15 13.72
C GLU A 458 -2.80 18.99 12.54
N ARG A 459 -2.35 19.21 11.30
CA ARG A 459 -3.13 18.99 10.08
C ARG A 459 -3.39 17.51 9.80
N PHE A 460 -2.50 16.63 10.23
CA PHE A 460 -2.57 15.18 9.99
C PHE A 460 -3.07 14.39 11.21
N ARG A 461 -3.02 14.98 12.42
CA ARG A 461 -3.63 14.52 13.69
C ARG A 461 -3.20 13.16 14.25
N ASN A 462 -2.70 12.23 13.44
CA ASN A 462 -1.93 11.07 13.88
C ASN A 462 -0.43 11.46 13.99
N PRO A 463 0.33 10.89 14.95
CA PRO A 463 1.75 11.17 15.13
C PRO A 463 2.60 10.53 14.02
N MET A 464 2.75 11.23 12.90
CA MET A 464 3.66 10.86 11.81
C MET A 464 4.99 11.60 11.94
N VAL A 465 6.11 10.94 11.66
CA VAL A 465 7.39 11.62 11.46
C VAL A 465 7.40 12.19 10.04
N VAL A 466 7.19 13.51 9.92
CA VAL A 466 7.21 14.21 8.64
C VAL A 466 8.62 14.77 8.39
N LEU A 467 9.20 14.50 7.22
CA LEU A 467 10.48 15.06 6.83
C LEU A 467 10.27 16.39 6.09
N HIS A 468 10.59 17.50 6.77
CA HIS A 468 10.55 18.84 6.19
C HIS A 468 11.94 19.27 5.68
N PRO A 469 12.02 19.92 4.50
CA PRO A 469 13.24 20.61 4.07
C PRO A 469 13.56 21.78 5.00
N LYS A 470 14.84 22.16 5.11
CA LYS A 470 15.18 23.50 5.62
C LYS A 470 14.67 24.55 4.64
N LEU A 471 14.06 25.60 5.19
CA LEU A 471 13.69 26.84 4.51
C LEU A 471 14.92 27.77 4.38
#